data_AF-A0A2Y9QTV6-F1
#
_entry.id   AF-A0A2Y9QTV6-F1
#
_cell.length_a   1.000
_cell.length_b   1.000
_cell.length_c   1.000
_cell.angle_alpha   90.00
_cell.angle_beta   90.00
_cell.angle_gamma   90.00
#
_symmetry.space_group_name_H-M   'P 1'
#
loop_
_entity.id
_entity.type
_entity.pdbx_description
1 polymer ?
#
loop_
_entity_poly.entity_id
_entity_poly.type
_entity_poly.pdbx_seq_one_letter_code
_entity_poly.pdbx_strand_id
1 'polypeptide(L)'
;MVFLTWFQKRLSPAQHYEVTWYMSWSPCSRCAVQVAKFLKSNSTVNLSIFVARLYYPRELETKDGLHSLWQAGAQVQIMFFQDFKYCWENFVNNEGKPFQPWKNLDENSKDWDTELKDIHRNTTDLLTEEMFYSQFYNREKKSSIPRKTYLCYQLNEPQPVKRCLHYKKGYHAVTRFIDGIVSMNLDPARSYDITCYFTWSPCNRYARKLVSFIEDYPNLRLKVYTSRLYFHWCWTNMQGLQHLQNSRVTVAVMTFRDFEYCWKNFVDNQGKPFEPWEKLDLYSQSTERRLRRILKPLTPDVLNEDFGNLHL
;
A
#
# COMPACT_ATOMS: atom_id res chain seq x y z
N MET A 1 -17.89 12.03 9.67
CA MET A 1 -17.43 13.43 9.64
C MET A 1 -18.20 14.36 10.55
N VAL A 2 -19.53 14.23 10.65
CA VAL A 2 -20.36 15.06 11.56
C VAL A 2 -19.86 15.05 13.01
N PHE A 3 -19.43 13.89 13.53
CA PHE A 3 -18.81 13.81 14.85
C PHE A 3 -17.57 14.70 14.98
N LEU A 4 -16.62 14.65 14.04
CA LEU A 4 -15.40 15.45 14.12
C LEU A 4 -15.71 16.95 14.12
N THR A 5 -16.62 17.40 13.25
CA THR A 5 -17.01 18.83 13.19
C THR A 5 -17.74 19.28 14.46
N TRP A 6 -18.47 18.38 15.12
CA TRP A 6 -19.13 18.66 16.39
C TRP A 6 -18.16 18.65 17.58
N PHE A 7 -17.25 17.68 17.61
CA PHE A 7 -16.32 17.44 18.71
C PHE A 7 -15.18 18.46 18.74
N GLN A 8 -14.66 18.84 17.57
CA GLN A 8 -13.58 19.82 17.47
C GLN A 8 -13.94 21.19 18.07
N LYS A 9 -15.22 21.57 18.06
CA LYS A 9 -15.71 22.80 18.71
C LYS A 9 -15.74 22.73 20.24
N ARG A 10 -15.50 21.55 20.83
CA ARG A 10 -15.62 21.26 22.26
C ARG A 10 -14.30 20.81 22.88
N LEU A 11 -13.23 20.71 22.09
CA LEU A 11 -11.92 20.34 22.58
C LEU A 11 -11.30 21.49 23.37
N SER A 12 -10.83 21.18 24.56
CA SER A 12 -9.92 22.03 25.32
C SER A 12 -8.52 21.40 25.35
N PRO A 13 -7.44 22.16 25.05
CA PRO A 13 -6.07 21.66 25.10
C PRO A 13 -5.64 21.15 26.49
N ALA A 14 -6.32 21.58 27.56
CA ALA A 14 -5.99 21.21 28.93
C ALA A 14 -6.63 19.89 29.40
N GLN A 15 -7.51 19.29 28.59
CA GLN A 15 -8.28 18.11 28.98
C GLN A 15 -7.92 16.90 28.13
N HIS A 16 -7.90 15.74 28.78
CA HIS A 16 -7.81 14.45 28.12
C HIS A 16 -9.22 13.89 27.91
N TYR A 17 -9.47 13.35 26.73
CA TYR A 17 -10.77 12.80 26.35
C TYR A 17 -10.63 11.33 25.97
N GLU A 18 -11.42 10.49 26.63
CA GLU A 18 -11.62 9.09 26.26
C GLU A 18 -12.93 8.99 25.49
N VAL A 19 -12.86 8.69 24.20
CA VAL A 19 -14.02 8.63 23.31
C VAL A 19 -14.23 7.19 22.88
N THR A 20 -15.44 6.67 23.08
CA THR A 20 -15.84 5.34 22.60
C THR A 20 -16.92 5.46 21.54
N TRP A 21 -16.70 4.86 20.38
CA TRP A 21 -17.67 4.74 19.31
C TRP A 21 -18.20 3.32 19.23
N TYR A 22 -19.51 3.17 19.10
CA TYR A 22 -20.16 1.93 18.70
C TYR A 22 -20.78 2.14 17.32
N MET A 23 -20.32 1.38 16.32
CA MET A 23 -20.67 1.57 14.93
C MET A 23 -21.21 0.29 14.29
N SER A 24 -22.25 0.42 13.46
CA SER A 24 -22.82 -0.73 12.73
C SER A 24 -21.90 -1.30 11.64
N TRP A 25 -20.97 -0.49 11.15
CA TRP A 25 -19.93 -0.83 10.18
C TRP A 25 -18.65 -0.08 10.50
N SER A 26 -17.50 -0.69 10.19
CA SER A 26 -16.21 -0.01 10.29
C SER A 26 -16.15 1.22 9.37
N PRO A 27 -15.37 2.26 9.72
CA PRO A 27 -15.26 3.44 8.89
C PRO A 27 -14.65 3.09 7.52
N CYS A 28 -15.18 3.68 6.45
CA CYS A 28 -14.57 3.55 5.12
C CYS A 28 -13.20 4.26 5.07
N SER A 29 -12.38 3.94 4.06
CA SER A 29 -11.01 4.47 3.90
C SER A 29 -10.90 5.98 4.08
N ARG A 30 -11.81 6.75 3.46
CA ARG A 30 -11.79 8.22 3.52
C ARG A 30 -12.06 8.73 4.93
N CYS A 31 -13.08 8.17 5.59
CA CYS A 31 -13.43 8.54 6.96
C CYS A 31 -12.30 8.17 7.93
N ALA A 32 -11.76 6.96 7.80
CA ALA A 32 -10.68 6.48 8.66
C ALA A 32 -9.42 7.36 8.57
N VAL A 33 -9.02 7.76 7.36
CA VAL A 33 -7.89 8.71 7.17
C VAL A 33 -8.19 10.08 7.78
N GLN A 34 -9.42 10.58 7.67
CA GLN A 34 -9.79 11.87 8.27
C GLN A 34 -9.72 11.83 9.81
N VAL A 35 -10.20 10.75 10.41
CA VAL A 35 -10.13 10.53 11.86
C VAL A 35 -8.67 10.34 12.31
N ALA A 36 -7.86 9.59 11.56
CA ALA A 36 -6.43 9.43 11.86
C ALA A 36 -5.68 10.77 11.85
N LYS A 37 -5.95 11.64 10.87
CA LYS A 37 -5.38 13.00 10.83
C LYS A 37 -5.82 13.84 12.04
N PHE A 38 -7.08 13.73 12.43
CA PHE A 38 -7.60 14.41 13.60
C PHE A 38 -6.89 13.95 14.89
N LEU A 39 -6.74 12.64 15.12
CA LEU A 39 -6.04 12.10 16.30
C LEU A 39 -4.58 12.53 16.35
N LYS A 40 -3.87 12.48 15.21
CA LYS A 40 -2.48 12.98 15.12
C LYS A 40 -2.33 14.45 15.47
N SER A 41 -3.37 15.26 15.24
CA SER A 41 -3.38 16.69 15.53
C SER A 41 -3.86 17.01 16.95
N ASN A 42 -4.42 16.03 17.68
CA ASN A 42 -5.04 16.20 18.99
C ASN A 42 -4.61 15.04 19.92
N SER A 43 -3.39 15.11 20.43
CA SER A 43 -2.78 14.05 21.24
C SER A 43 -3.48 13.80 22.59
N THR A 44 -4.38 14.67 23.03
CA THR A 44 -5.15 14.50 24.27
C THR A 44 -6.42 13.66 24.09
N VAL A 45 -6.71 13.19 22.87
CA VAL A 45 -7.90 12.39 22.56
C VAL A 45 -7.50 10.94 22.31
N ASN A 46 -8.00 10.05 23.15
CA ASN A 46 -7.94 8.60 22.94
C ASN A 46 -9.28 8.13 22.35
N LEU A 47 -9.21 7.27 21.33
CA LEU A 47 -10.38 6.80 20.60
C LEU A 47 -10.43 5.28 20.54
N SER A 48 -11.50 4.72 21.10
CA SER A 48 -11.87 3.31 20.99
C SER A 48 -13.08 3.16 20.07
N ILE A 49 -12.98 2.29 19.06
CA ILE A 49 -14.00 2.08 18.04
C ILE A 49 -14.41 0.61 18.05
N PHE A 50 -15.62 0.35 18.53
CA PHE A 50 -16.28 -0.94 18.46
C PHE A 50 -17.15 -0.99 17.22
N VAL A 51 -16.91 -1.96 16.35
CA VAL A 51 -17.64 -2.12 15.08
C VAL A 51 -18.38 -3.45 15.06
N ALA A 52 -19.64 -3.44 14.66
CA ALA A 52 -20.43 -4.66 14.53
C ALA A 52 -19.98 -5.51 13.32
N ARG A 53 -19.53 -4.85 12.25
CA ARG A 53 -19.14 -5.48 10.97
C ARG A 53 -18.03 -4.68 10.27
N LEU A 54 -17.23 -5.34 9.44
CA LEU A 54 -16.19 -4.67 8.64
C LEU A 54 -16.75 -4.22 7.28
N TYR A 55 -16.51 -2.95 6.92
CA TYR A 55 -17.00 -2.35 5.68
C TYR A 55 -16.07 -2.64 4.50
N TYR A 56 -16.46 -3.58 3.62
CA TYR A 56 -15.63 -4.06 2.51
C TYR A 56 -14.20 -4.49 2.93
N PRO A 57 -14.05 -5.48 3.83
CA PRO A 57 -12.75 -5.87 4.39
C PRO A 57 -11.78 -6.43 3.34
N ARG A 58 -12.31 -6.98 2.23
CA ARG A 58 -11.50 -7.44 1.10
C ARG A 58 -10.92 -6.29 0.27
N GLU A 59 -11.43 -5.07 0.42
CA GLU A 59 -10.90 -3.91 -0.27
C GLU A 59 -9.67 -3.37 0.44
N LEU A 60 -8.56 -3.35 -0.30
CA LEU A 60 -7.29 -2.82 0.18
C LEU A 60 -7.39 -1.38 0.70
N GLU A 61 -8.23 -0.55 0.09
CA GLU A 61 -8.41 0.83 0.55
C GLU A 61 -9.04 0.89 1.95
N THR A 62 -9.97 -0.02 2.28
CA THR A 62 -10.52 -0.16 3.63
C THR A 62 -9.45 -0.61 4.59
N LYS A 63 -8.66 -1.65 4.25
CA LYS A 63 -7.54 -2.13 5.08
C LYS A 63 -6.57 -0.99 5.40
N ASP A 64 -6.15 -0.22 4.40
CA ASP A 64 -5.30 1.00 4.54
C ASP A 64 -5.92 2.07 5.46
N GLY A 65 -7.24 2.22 5.40
CA GLY A 65 -7.97 3.17 6.25
C GLY A 65 -7.92 2.77 7.71
N LEU A 66 -8.26 1.51 8.01
CA LEU A 66 -8.21 0.95 9.37
C LEU A 66 -6.77 0.95 9.92
N HIS A 67 -5.79 0.69 9.06
CA HIS A 67 -4.36 0.84 9.38
C HIS A 67 -4.03 2.27 9.84
N SER A 68 -4.46 3.28 9.07
CA SER A 68 -4.20 4.68 9.40
C SER A 68 -4.75 5.07 10.78
N LEU A 69 -5.89 4.50 11.17
CA LEU A 69 -6.49 4.69 12.50
C LEU A 69 -5.61 4.06 13.58
N TRP A 70 -5.18 2.81 13.37
CA TRP A 70 -4.30 2.11 14.31
C TRP A 70 -2.97 2.84 14.51
N GLN A 71 -2.32 3.30 13.43
CA GLN A 71 -1.11 4.15 13.51
C GLN A 71 -1.33 5.48 14.23
N ALA A 72 -2.55 6.00 14.23
CA ALA A 72 -2.90 7.21 14.95
C ALA A 72 -3.27 6.96 16.42
N GLY A 73 -3.13 5.71 16.90
CA GLY A 73 -3.40 5.32 18.28
C GLY A 73 -4.85 4.91 18.55
N ALA A 74 -5.72 4.87 17.53
CA ALA A 74 -7.09 4.41 17.72
C ALA A 74 -7.15 2.89 17.90
N GLN A 75 -7.97 2.43 18.85
CA GLN A 75 -8.23 1.00 19.05
C GLN A 75 -9.48 0.62 18.27
N VAL A 76 -9.36 -0.27 17.28
CA VAL A 76 -10.51 -0.80 16.53
C VAL A 76 -10.76 -2.25 16.96
N GLN A 77 -11.98 -2.54 17.39
CA GLN A 77 -12.39 -3.85 17.93
C GLN A 77 -13.74 -4.27 17.37
N ILE A 78 -13.99 -5.58 17.29
CA ILE A 78 -15.31 -6.12 16.95
C ILE A 78 -16.20 -6.14 18.19
N MET A 79 -17.47 -5.77 18.02
CA MET A 79 -18.48 -5.87 19.07
C MET A 79 -18.81 -7.33 19.37
N PHE A 80 -18.76 -7.71 20.65
CA PHE A 80 -19.26 -8.99 21.15
C PHE A 80 -20.57 -8.79 21.91
N PHE A 81 -21.13 -9.88 22.47
CA PHE A 81 -22.36 -9.86 23.25
C PHE A 81 -22.47 -8.66 24.20
N GLN A 82 -21.41 -8.39 24.98
CA GLN A 82 -21.44 -7.34 26.01
C GLN A 82 -21.50 -5.94 25.40
N ASP A 83 -20.88 -5.71 24.24
CA ASP A 83 -20.93 -4.42 23.53
C ASP A 83 -22.32 -4.18 22.93
N PHE A 84 -22.93 -5.20 22.35
CA PHE A 84 -24.31 -5.11 21.85
C PHE A 84 -25.32 -4.88 22.97
N LYS A 85 -25.15 -5.58 24.09
CA LYS A 85 -25.96 -5.37 25.29
C LYS A 85 -25.81 -3.93 25.80
N TYR A 86 -24.57 -3.44 25.92
CA TYR A 86 -24.31 -2.06 26.32
C TYR A 86 -24.99 -1.06 25.38
N CYS A 87 -24.92 -1.28 24.07
CA CYS A 87 -25.58 -0.42 23.09
C CYS A 87 -27.11 -0.43 23.23
N TRP A 88 -27.69 -1.61 23.46
CA TRP A 88 -29.13 -1.77 23.68
C TRP A 88 -29.61 -1.02 24.93
N GLU A 89 -28.85 -1.09 26.02
CA GLU A 89 -29.21 -0.48 27.30
C GLU A 89 -29.07 1.05 27.30
N ASN A 90 -28.12 1.59 26.52
CA ASN A 90 -27.78 3.03 26.57
C ASN A 90 -28.25 3.85 25.36
N PHE A 91 -28.41 3.25 24.18
CA PHE A 91 -28.70 3.98 22.94
C PHE A 91 -30.01 3.57 22.26
N VAL A 92 -30.72 2.57 22.76
CA VAL A 92 -32.00 2.10 22.21
C VAL A 92 -33.12 2.42 23.20
N ASN A 93 -34.22 3.01 22.71
CA ASN A 93 -35.45 3.07 23.48
C ASN A 93 -36.07 1.67 23.55
N ASN A 94 -35.68 0.91 24.56
CA ASN A 94 -36.03 -0.51 24.72
C ASN A 94 -37.27 -0.74 25.59
N GLU A 95 -37.89 0.31 26.14
CA GLU A 95 -39.08 0.21 27.02
C GLU A 95 -38.90 -0.76 28.21
N GLY A 96 -37.67 -0.91 28.71
CA GLY A 96 -37.33 -1.85 29.78
C GLY A 96 -37.20 -3.31 29.35
N LYS A 97 -37.29 -3.61 28.05
CA LYS A 97 -37.09 -4.97 27.52
C LYS A 97 -35.60 -5.33 27.55
N PRO A 98 -35.24 -6.56 27.99
CA PRO A 98 -33.84 -6.99 28.00
C PRO A 98 -33.31 -7.24 26.59
N PHE A 99 -32.00 -7.10 26.41
CA PHE A 99 -31.34 -7.45 25.15
C PHE A 99 -31.50 -8.94 24.84
N GLN A 100 -31.97 -9.26 23.63
CA GLN A 100 -32.06 -10.63 23.12
C GLN A 100 -31.04 -10.81 21.99
N PRO A 101 -29.98 -11.60 22.19
CA PRO A 101 -28.99 -11.84 21.15
C PRO A 101 -29.59 -12.69 20.03
N TRP A 102 -29.21 -12.41 18.79
CA TRP A 102 -29.53 -13.30 17.67
C TRP A 102 -28.66 -14.56 17.69
N LYS A 103 -29.11 -15.59 16.97
CA LYS A 103 -28.38 -16.85 16.82
C LYS A 103 -26.97 -16.59 16.28
N ASN A 104 -25.99 -17.27 16.87
CA ASN A 104 -24.58 -17.24 16.47
C ASN A 104 -23.91 -15.85 16.56
N LEU A 105 -24.40 -14.96 17.45
CA LEU A 105 -23.84 -13.61 17.61
C LEU A 105 -22.32 -13.65 17.87
N ASP A 106 -21.86 -14.41 18.87
CA ASP A 106 -20.44 -14.46 19.22
C ASP A 106 -19.60 -15.20 18.18
N GLU A 107 -20.17 -16.20 17.49
CA GLU A 107 -19.50 -16.91 16.39
C GLU A 107 -19.25 -15.97 15.22
N ASN A 108 -20.28 -15.24 14.77
CA ASN A 108 -20.14 -14.22 13.72
C ASN A 108 -19.16 -13.10 14.13
N SER A 109 -19.13 -12.76 15.42
CA SER A 109 -18.19 -11.75 15.95
C SER A 109 -16.75 -12.27 15.94
N LYS A 110 -16.53 -13.56 16.26
CA LYS A 110 -15.22 -14.23 16.13
C LYS A 110 -14.72 -14.27 14.69
N ASP A 111 -15.61 -14.51 13.72
CA ASP A 111 -15.25 -14.49 12.30
C ASP A 111 -14.79 -13.09 11.88
N TRP A 112 -15.53 -12.05 12.28
CA TRP A 112 -15.10 -10.67 12.04
C TRP A 112 -13.82 -10.29 12.77
N ASP A 113 -13.62 -10.78 13.99
CA ASP A 113 -12.42 -10.50 14.78
C ASP A 113 -11.20 -11.17 14.16
N THR A 114 -11.37 -12.36 13.58
CA THR A 114 -10.34 -13.04 12.80
C THR A 114 -9.97 -12.25 11.56
N GLU A 115 -10.96 -11.76 10.79
CA GLU A 115 -10.71 -10.90 9.63
C GLU A 115 -10.04 -9.57 10.03
N LEU A 116 -10.48 -8.94 11.14
CA LEU A 116 -9.86 -7.71 11.64
C LEU A 116 -8.40 -7.94 12.09
N LYS A 117 -8.13 -9.09 12.73
CA LYS A 117 -6.77 -9.51 13.08
C LYS A 117 -5.94 -9.79 11.84
N ASP A 118 -6.49 -10.38 10.78
CA ASP A 118 -5.80 -10.51 9.49
C ASP A 118 -5.46 -9.13 8.90
N ILE A 119 -6.39 -8.19 8.93
CA ILE A 119 -6.14 -6.80 8.51
C ILE A 119 -5.01 -6.18 9.33
N HIS A 120 -5.03 -6.34 10.66
CA HIS A 120 -3.95 -5.88 11.54
C HIS A 120 -2.62 -6.64 11.35
N ARG A 121 -2.61 -7.93 11.01
CA ARG A 121 -1.36 -8.65 10.70
C ARG A 121 -0.75 -8.16 9.39
N ASN A 122 -1.59 -7.93 8.39
CA ASN A 122 -1.26 -7.24 7.15
C ASN A 122 -1.05 -5.72 7.34
N THR A 123 -1.05 -5.20 8.57
CA THR A 123 -0.61 -3.82 8.91
C THR A 123 0.87 -3.70 9.31
N THR A 124 1.59 -4.82 9.42
CA THR A 124 2.99 -4.78 8.94
C THR A 124 2.90 -4.50 7.45
N ASP A 125 3.71 -3.64 6.84
CA ASP A 125 3.62 -3.27 5.41
C ASP A 125 3.91 -4.45 4.44
N LEU A 126 3.48 -5.66 4.79
CA LEU A 126 3.65 -6.93 4.14
C LEU A 126 2.38 -7.27 3.34
N LEU A 127 2.62 -7.87 2.18
CA LEU A 127 1.61 -8.41 1.30
C LEU A 127 1.17 -9.78 1.81
N THR A 128 -0.06 -10.18 1.53
CA THR A 128 -0.42 -11.60 1.63
C THR A 128 0.28 -12.40 0.53
N GLU A 129 0.44 -13.70 0.75
CA GLU A 129 0.94 -14.66 -0.25
C GLU A 129 0.17 -14.54 -1.59
N GLU A 130 -1.16 -14.51 -1.54
CA GLU A 130 -2.02 -14.38 -2.73
C GLU A 130 -1.80 -13.04 -3.46
N MET A 131 -1.63 -11.94 -2.71
CA MET A 131 -1.33 -10.63 -3.29
C MET A 131 0.03 -10.63 -3.97
N PHE A 132 1.05 -11.22 -3.35
CA PHE A 132 2.38 -11.30 -3.96
C PHE A 132 2.33 -12.08 -5.27
N TYR A 133 1.81 -13.31 -5.27
CA TYR A 133 1.74 -14.12 -6.49
C TYR A 133 0.82 -13.53 -7.56
N SER A 134 -0.29 -12.89 -7.21
CA SER A 134 -1.18 -12.29 -8.21
C SER A 134 -0.59 -11.00 -8.82
N GLN A 135 0.14 -10.21 -8.03
CA GLN A 135 0.57 -8.87 -8.42
C GLN A 135 2.01 -8.82 -8.95
N PHE A 136 2.94 -9.62 -8.41
CA PHE A 136 4.35 -9.65 -8.83
C PHE A 136 4.65 -10.64 -9.95
N TYR A 137 3.70 -11.51 -10.34
CA TYR A 137 3.89 -12.49 -11.42
C TYR A 137 4.26 -11.85 -12.76
N ASN A 138 5.47 -12.09 -13.25
CA ASN A 138 6.11 -11.34 -14.35
C ASN A 138 5.64 -11.69 -15.78
N ARG A 139 4.48 -12.34 -15.94
CA ARG A 139 3.83 -12.59 -17.24
C ARG A 139 2.36 -12.21 -17.20
N GLU A 140 1.70 -12.00 -18.34
CA GLU A 140 0.24 -11.83 -18.37
C GLU A 140 -0.46 -13.16 -18.06
N LYS A 141 -1.34 -13.16 -17.05
CA LYS A 141 -2.16 -14.31 -16.66
C LYS A 141 -3.55 -13.82 -16.29
N LYS A 142 -4.58 -14.57 -16.68
CA LYS A 142 -5.94 -14.39 -16.15
C LYS A 142 -5.91 -14.73 -14.65
N SER A 143 -6.09 -13.72 -13.81
CA SER A 143 -6.31 -13.86 -12.36
C SER A 143 -7.71 -13.36 -12.04
N SER A 144 -8.36 -13.95 -11.05
CA SER A 144 -9.59 -13.42 -10.45
C SER A 144 -9.38 -12.04 -9.84
N ILE A 145 -8.13 -11.69 -9.48
CA ILE A 145 -7.76 -10.40 -8.90
C ILE A 145 -7.28 -9.46 -10.00
N PRO A 146 -7.94 -8.28 -10.18
CA PRO A 146 -7.46 -7.25 -11.07
C PRO A 146 -6.05 -6.80 -10.70
N ARG A 147 -5.17 -6.65 -11.70
CA ARG A 147 -3.81 -6.16 -11.47
C ARG A 147 -3.84 -4.70 -11.05
N LYS A 148 -3.13 -4.40 -9.97
CA LYS A 148 -2.88 -3.04 -9.48
C LYS A 148 -1.37 -2.78 -9.49
N THR A 149 -0.99 -1.51 -9.45
CA THR A 149 0.40 -1.12 -9.26
C THR A 149 0.75 -1.20 -7.78
N TYR A 150 1.77 -1.99 -7.45
CA TYR A 150 2.41 -2.01 -6.14
C TYR A 150 3.85 -1.54 -6.28
N LEU A 151 4.33 -0.93 -5.20
CA LEU A 151 5.67 -0.43 -4.99
C LEU A 151 6.11 -0.84 -3.59
N CYS A 152 6.99 -1.82 -3.50
CA CYS A 152 7.69 -2.13 -2.25
C CYS A 152 9.04 -1.46 -2.26
N TYR A 153 9.46 -0.83 -1.17
CA TYR A 153 10.75 -0.17 -1.10
C TYR A 153 11.46 -0.47 0.21
N GLN A 154 12.79 -0.38 0.13
CA GLN A 154 13.68 -0.41 1.26
C GLN A 154 14.60 0.82 1.23
N LEU A 155 14.62 1.55 2.34
CA LEU A 155 15.68 2.49 2.66
C LEU A 155 16.81 1.73 3.37
N ASN A 156 18.00 1.70 2.75
CA ASN A 156 19.15 0.97 3.25
C ASN A 156 19.89 1.82 4.30
N GLU A 157 19.48 1.66 5.56
CA GLU A 157 20.14 2.23 6.73
C GLU A 157 20.57 1.11 7.70
N PRO A 158 21.37 1.39 8.76
CA PRO A 158 21.71 0.41 9.79
C PRO A 158 20.47 -0.31 10.35
N GLN A 159 19.33 0.39 10.39
CA GLN A 159 18.02 -0.21 10.54
C GLN A 159 17.20 0.05 9.26
N PRO A 160 17.02 -0.97 8.39
CA PRO A 160 16.37 -0.75 7.11
C PRO A 160 14.87 -0.50 7.28
N VAL A 161 14.38 0.60 6.72
CA VAL A 161 12.93 0.89 6.66
C VAL A 161 12.37 0.22 5.42
N LYS A 162 11.40 -0.68 5.59
CA LYS A 162 10.80 -1.49 4.52
C LYS A 162 9.29 -1.27 4.48
N ARG A 163 8.73 -0.92 3.31
CA ARG A 163 7.28 -0.76 3.15
C ARG A 163 6.78 -1.20 1.78
N CYS A 164 5.54 -1.66 1.68
CA CYS A 164 4.81 -1.85 0.43
C CYS A 164 3.61 -0.91 0.31
N LEU A 165 3.53 -0.25 -0.83
CA LEU A 165 2.50 0.70 -1.19
C LEU A 165 1.75 0.19 -2.40
N HIS A 166 0.44 0.37 -2.45
CA HIS A 166 -0.35 0.09 -3.64
C HIS A 166 -1.09 1.32 -4.13
N TYR A 167 -1.53 1.25 -5.39
CA TYR A 167 -2.40 2.26 -5.98
C TYR A 167 -3.68 2.43 -5.14
N LYS A 168 -4.00 3.69 -4.82
CA LYS A 168 -5.26 4.15 -4.25
C LYS A 168 -5.91 5.11 -5.26
N LYS A 169 -7.24 5.09 -5.40
CA LYS A 169 -7.94 5.98 -6.35
C LYS A 169 -7.56 7.45 -6.09
N GLY A 170 -6.94 8.09 -7.08
CA GLY A 170 -6.46 9.48 -6.99
C GLY A 170 -5.12 9.68 -6.26
N TYR A 171 -4.50 8.62 -5.72
CA TYR A 171 -3.22 8.71 -5.01
C TYR A 171 -2.31 7.53 -5.34
N HIS A 172 -1.44 7.75 -6.33
CA HIS A 172 -0.57 6.71 -6.89
C HIS A 172 0.55 6.30 -5.94
N ALA A 173 0.96 5.04 -6.01
CA ALA A 173 1.98 4.45 -5.14
C ALA A 173 3.30 5.24 -5.13
N VAL A 174 3.71 5.80 -6.28
CA VAL A 174 4.91 6.64 -6.39
C VAL A 174 4.77 7.96 -5.62
N THR A 175 3.61 8.62 -5.67
CA THR A 175 3.41 9.85 -4.88
C THR A 175 3.44 9.53 -3.39
N ARG A 176 2.78 8.45 -2.96
CA ARG A 176 2.83 7.97 -1.57
C ARG A 176 4.27 7.68 -1.10
N PHE A 177 5.07 7.09 -1.99
CA PHE A 177 6.48 6.81 -1.72
C PHE A 177 7.26 8.11 -1.48
N ILE A 178 7.15 9.08 -2.40
CA ILE A 178 7.84 10.37 -2.27
C ILE A 178 7.43 11.07 -0.97
N ASP A 179 6.13 11.24 -0.72
CA ASP A 179 5.62 11.89 0.49
C ASP A 179 6.08 11.15 1.76
N GLY A 180 6.16 9.82 1.69
CA GLY A 180 6.70 8.97 2.75
C GLY A 180 8.15 9.27 3.06
N ILE A 181 9.02 9.33 2.05
CA ILE A 181 10.45 9.64 2.24
C ILE A 181 10.65 11.10 2.71
N VAL A 182 9.96 12.06 2.11
CA VAL A 182 10.03 13.48 2.52
C VAL A 182 9.63 13.63 4.00
N SER A 183 8.60 12.90 4.45
CA SER A 183 8.17 12.93 5.85
C SER A 183 9.16 12.34 6.85
N MET A 184 10.16 11.57 6.40
CA MET A 184 11.22 11.03 7.26
C MET A 184 12.26 12.09 7.66
N ASN A 185 12.26 13.25 7.01
CA ASN A 185 13.18 14.35 7.28
C ASN A 185 14.66 13.88 7.31
N LEU A 186 15.07 13.19 6.25
CA LEU A 186 16.40 12.61 6.11
C LEU A 186 17.49 13.68 6.22
N ASP A 187 18.61 13.34 6.87
CA ASP A 187 19.74 14.25 7.08
C ASP A 187 20.43 14.58 5.75
N PRO A 188 20.44 15.86 5.31
CA PRO A 188 21.06 16.25 4.05
C PRO A 188 22.55 15.91 3.95
N ALA A 189 23.27 15.74 5.05
CA ALA A 189 24.70 15.42 5.05
C ALA A 189 24.99 13.94 4.76
N ARG A 190 24.00 13.05 4.91
CA ARG A 190 24.18 11.61 4.75
C ARG A 190 23.74 11.15 3.35
N SER A 191 24.40 10.10 2.87
CA SER A 191 24.01 9.41 1.64
C SER A 191 23.05 8.26 1.95
N TYR A 192 22.01 8.14 1.14
CA TYR A 192 20.96 7.15 1.31
C TYR A 192 20.79 6.33 0.04
N ASP A 193 20.66 5.02 0.18
CA ASP A 193 20.31 4.13 -0.92
C ASP A 193 18.87 3.65 -0.74
N ILE A 194 18.02 3.87 -1.73
CA ILE A 194 16.65 3.35 -1.76
C ILE A 194 16.52 2.35 -2.90
N THR A 195 16.04 1.16 -2.58
CA THR A 195 15.67 0.16 -3.57
C THR A 195 14.16 0.04 -3.64
N CYS A 196 13.59 0.20 -4.83
CA CYS A 196 12.17 0.11 -5.13
C CYS A 196 11.89 -1.09 -6.04
N TYR A 197 10.87 -1.87 -5.70
CA TYR A 197 10.38 -3.03 -6.42
C TYR A 197 8.94 -2.77 -6.89
N PHE A 198 8.78 -2.64 -8.19
CA PHE A 198 7.52 -2.33 -8.84
C PHE A 198 6.90 -3.55 -9.48
N THR A 199 5.58 -3.67 -9.40
CA THR A 199 4.84 -4.65 -10.20
C THR A 199 4.76 -4.25 -11.67
N TRP A 200 4.81 -2.96 -11.97
CA TRP A 200 4.84 -2.39 -13.31
C TRP A 200 5.79 -1.20 -13.34
N SER A 201 6.58 -1.08 -14.41
CA SER A 201 7.53 0.03 -14.54
C SER A 201 6.77 1.37 -14.47
N PRO A 202 7.35 2.42 -13.88
CA PRO A 202 6.69 3.72 -13.82
C PRO A 202 6.39 4.24 -15.23
N CYS A 203 5.19 4.78 -15.44
CA CYS A 203 4.85 5.48 -16.68
C CYS A 203 5.60 6.82 -16.77
N ASN A 204 5.62 7.46 -17.94
CA ASN A 204 6.36 8.71 -18.18
C ASN A 204 6.13 9.79 -17.10
N ARG A 205 4.87 9.98 -16.70
CA ARG A 205 4.50 10.94 -15.66
C ARG A 205 5.16 10.64 -14.32
N TYR A 206 5.17 9.38 -13.91
CA TYR A 206 5.77 8.98 -12.62
C TYR A 206 7.29 8.86 -12.70
N ALA A 207 7.84 8.52 -13.86
CA ALA A 207 9.26 8.57 -14.13
C ALA A 207 9.79 10.00 -13.91
N ARG A 208 9.17 11.01 -14.53
CA ARG A 208 9.54 12.42 -14.33
C ARG A 208 9.39 12.89 -12.88
N LYS A 209 8.35 12.44 -12.19
CA LYS A 209 8.19 12.73 -10.75
C LYS A 209 9.32 12.16 -9.90
N LEU A 210 9.75 10.93 -10.17
CA LEU A 210 10.88 10.31 -9.49
C LEU A 210 12.19 11.05 -9.80
N VAL A 211 12.40 11.48 -11.06
CA VAL A 211 13.58 12.28 -11.42
C VAL A 211 13.62 13.59 -10.66
N SER A 212 12.53 14.37 -10.70
CA SER A 212 12.44 15.64 -9.94
C SER A 212 12.68 15.43 -8.44
N PHE A 213 12.15 14.35 -7.88
CA PHE A 213 12.43 13.99 -6.49
C PHE A 213 13.92 13.71 -6.23
N ILE A 214 14.62 12.99 -7.12
CA ILE A 214 16.05 12.72 -6.94
C ILE A 214 16.92 13.96 -7.17
N GLU A 215 16.48 14.89 -8.01
CA GLU A 215 17.15 16.19 -8.19
C GLU A 215 17.10 17.04 -6.91
N ASP A 216 15.97 17.01 -6.19
CA ASP A 216 15.81 17.69 -4.89
C ASP A 216 16.64 17.04 -3.76
N TYR A 217 17.06 15.78 -3.93
CA TYR A 217 17.79 14.99 -2.91
C TYR A 217 19.08 14.38 -3.50
N PRO A 218 20.15 15.19 -3.72
CA PRO A 218 21.33 14.76 -4.47
C PRO A 218 22.14 13.63 -3.82
N ASN A 219 22.00 13.45 -2.50
CA ASN A 219 22.65 12.37 -1.74
C ASN A 219 21.83 11.07 -1.71
N LEU A 220 20.67 11.05 -2.36
CA LEU A 220 19.80 9.88 -2.46
C LEU A 220 20.07 9.13 -3.77
N ARG A 221 20.41 7.85 -3.65
CA ARG A 221 20.57 6.93 -4.77
C ARG A 221 19.35 6.04 -4.87
N LEU A 222 18.66 6.10 -6.01
CA LEU A 222 17.45 5.32 -6.25
C LEU A 222 17.70 4.19 -7.24
N LYS A 223 17.27 2.99 -6.86
CA LYS A 223 17.23 1.81 -7.72
C LYS A 223 15.78 1.39 -7.93
N VAL A 224 15.39 1.20 -9.18
CA VAL A 224 14.05 0.80 -9.60
C VAL A 224 14.14 -0.55 -10.27
N TYR A 225 13.65 -1.57 -9.58
CA TYR A 225 13.44 -2.91 -10.12
C TYR A 225 11.99 -3.07 -10.49
N THR A 226 11.72 -3.63 -11.66
CA THR A 226 10.34 -3.85 -12.12
C THR A 226 10.10 -5.30 -12.52
N SER A 227 8.96 -5.85 -12.12
CA SER A 227 8.51 -7.17 -12.56
C SER A 227 8.11 -7.17 -14.04
N ARG A 228 7.45 -6.09 -14.51
CA ARG A 228 6.92 -5.95 -15.87
C ARG A 228 7.10 -4.54 -16.40
N LEU A 229 7.12 -4.36 -17.72
CA LEU A 229 7.21 -3.03 -18.34
C LEU A 229 5.81 -2.51 -18.70
N TYR A 230 5.44 -1.35 -18.17
CA TYR A 230 4.13 -0.73 -18.41
C TYR A 230 4.07 -0.08 -19.80
N PHE A 231 3.15 -0.55 -20.66
CA PHE A 231 2.89 0.00 -22.00
C PHE A 231 4.20 0.35 -22.74
N HIS A 232 5.12 -0.60 -22.76
CA HIS A 232 6.49 -0.43 -23.24
C HIS A 232 6.63 -0.36 -24.76
N TRP A 233 5.52 -0.43 -25.48
CA TRP A 233 5.37 -0.11 -26.90
C TRP A 233 5.04 1.36 -27.13
N CYS A 234 4.57 2.07 -26.09
CA CYS A 234 4.31 3.50 -26.18
C CYS A 234 5.61 4.28 -26.02
N TRP A 235 5.95 5.07 -27.04
CA TRP A 235 7.16 5.89 -27.07
C TRP A 235 7.34 6.79 -25.84
N THR A 236 6.25 7.40 -25.36
CA THR A 236 6.32 8.28 -24.18
C THR A 236 6.78 7.56 -22.91
N ASN A 237 6.34 6.31 -22.70
CA ASN A 237 6.79 5.51 -21.55
C ASN A 237 8.24 5.04 -21.72
N MET A 238 8.66 4.72 -22.94
CA MET A 238 10.06 4.43 -23.24
C MET A 238 10.96 5.62 -22.87
N GLN A 239 10.58 6.84 -23.26
CA GLN A 239 11.27 8.07 -22.88
C GLN A 239 11.31 8.28 -21.36
N GLY A 240 10.24 7.93 -20.65
CA GLY A 240 10.22 7.98 -19.18
C GLY A 240 11.30 7.10 -18.56
N LEU A 241 11.45 5.86 -19.03
CA LEU A 241 12.47 4.93 -18.53
C LEU A 241 13.89 5.37 -18.89
N GLN A 242 14.08 5.87 -20.12
CA GLN A 242 15.35 6.49 -20.54
C GLN A 242 15.71 7.69 -19.66
N HIS A 243 14.73 8.54 -19.34
CA HIS A 243 14.93 9.71 -18.50
C HIS A 243 15.34 9.33 -17.07
N LEU A 244 14.74 8.29 -16.48
CA LEU A 244 15.20 7.74 -15.19
C LEU A 244 16.67 7.31 -15.27
N GLN A 245 17.02 6.49 -16.27
CA GLN A 245 18.37 5.97 -16.45
C GLN A 245 19.40 7.08 -16.63
N ASN A 246 19.07 8.11 -17.39
CA ASN A 246 19.94 9.28 -17.63
C ASN A 246 20.03 10.21 -16.42
N SER A 247 19.13 10.09 -15.43
CA SER A 247 19.05 10.96 -14.26
C SER A 247 19.54 10.26 -12.99
N ARG A 248 20.55 9.39 -13.10
CA ARG A 248 21.18 8.65 -11.98
C ARG A 248 20.27 7.65 -11.26
N VAL A 249 19.11 7.30 -11.83
CA VAL A 249 18.25 6.23 -11.30
C VAL A 249 18.56 4.93 -12.03
N THR A 250 18.95 3.89 -11.29
CA THR A 250 19.17 2.56 -11.89
C THR A 250 17.82 1.94 -12.21
N VAL A 251 17.59 1.54 -13.47
CA VAL A 251 16.36 0.82 -13.88
C VAL A 251 16.72 -0.60 -14.31
N ALA A 252 16.13 -1.61 -13.66
CA ALA A 252 16.39 -3.02 -13.93
C ALA A 252 15.12 -3.88 -13.87
N VAL A 253 15.16 -5.06 -14.48
CA VAL A 253 14.10 -6.07 -14.34
C VAL A 253 14.37 -6.97 -13.13
N MET A 254 13.32 -7.29 -12.37
CA MET A 254 13.41 -8.22 -11.23
C MET A 254 13.83 -9.63 -11.69
N THR A 255 14.83 -10.19 -11.03
CA THR A 255 15.32 -11.56 -11.19
C THR A 255 14.74 -12.48 -10.11
N PHE A 256 15.04 -13.79 -10.17
CA PHE A 256 14.72 -14.74 -9.09
C PHE A 256 15.12 -14.20 -7.70
N ARG A 257 16.33 -13.63 -7.59
CA ARG A 257 16.84 -13.09 -6.31
C ARG A 257 15.99 -11.93 -5.80
N ASP A 258 15.51 -11.07 -6.68
CA ASP A 258 14.69 -9.92 -6.30
C ASP A 258 13.29 -10.37 -5.87
N PHE A 259 12.71 -11.38 -6.52
CA PHE A 259 11.43 -11.96 -6.10
C PHE A 259 11.55 -12.69 -4.76
N GLU A 260 12.60 -13.50 -4.59
CA GLU A 260 12.88 -14.16 -3.32
C GLU A 260 13.11 -13.14 -2.19
N TYR A 261 13.83 -12.07 -2.49
CA TYR A 261 14.03 -10.97 -1.56
C TYR A 261 12.70 -10.33 -1.17
N CYS A 262 11.84 -10.04 -2.15
CA CYS A 262 10.55 -9.45 -1.86
C CYS A 262 9.67 -10.40 -1.02
N TRP A 263 9.66 -11.69 -1.34
CA TRP A 263 8.95 -12.69 -0.55
C TRP A 263 9.39 -12.70 0.92
N LYS A 264 10.70 -12.64 1.19
CA LYS A 264 11.23 -12.67 2.55
C LYS A 264 10.96 -11.40 3.35
N ASN A 265 10.86 -10.26 2.69
CA ASN A 265 10.90 -8.94 3.35
C ASN A 265 9.59 -8.16 3.28
N PHE A 266 8.72 -8.51 2.34
CA PHE A 266 7.52 -7.76 1.99
C PHE A 266 6.27 -8.65 1.93
N VAL A 267 6.34 -9.90 2.35
CA VAL A 267 5.20 -10.83 2.37
C VAL A 267 5.09 -11.47 3.74
N ASP A 268 3.87 -11.56 4.27
CA ASP A 268 3.58 -12.43 5.40
C ASP A 268 3.60 -13.89 4.93
N ASN A 269 4.81 -14.42 4.81
CA ASN A 269 5.07 -15.77 4.32
C ASN A 269 4.90 -16.84 5.41
N GLN A 270 4.66 -16.47 6.67
CA GLN A 270 4.49 -17.39 7.79
C GLN A 270 5.62 -18.43 7.92
N GLY A 271 6.83 -18.08 7.50
CA GLY A 271 8.01 -18.96 7.50
C GLY A 271 8.13 -19.88 6.28
N LYS A 272 7.20 -19.80 5.31
CA LYS A 272 7.27 -20.58 4.07
C LYS A 272 8.38 -20.06 3.14
N PRO A 273 9.13 -20.94 2.45
CA PRO A 273 10.08 -20.53 1.43
C PRO A 273 9.37 -19.93 0.21
N PHE A 274 10.10 -19.15 -0.58
CA PHE A 274 9.60 -18.65 -1.86
C PHE A 274 9.55 -19.78 -2.89
N GLU A 275 8.38 -20.00 -3.51
CA GLU A 275 8.23 -20.95 -4.61
C GLU A 275 8.14 -20.20 -5.95
N PRO A 276 9.16 -20.29 -6.81
CA PRO A 276 9.11 -19.60 -8.10
C PRO A 276 8.04 -20.23 -9.00
N TRP A 277 7.30 -19.39 -9.71
CA TRP A 277 6.39 -19.87 -10.74
C TRP A 277 7.13 -20.40 -11.97
N GLU A 278 6.45 -21.23 -12.75
CA GLU A 278 7.00 -21.82 -13.98
C GLU A 278 7.54 -20.74 -14.92
N LYS A 279 8.80 -20.92 -15.36
CA LYS A 279 9.50 -20.05 -16.32
C LYS A 279 9.76 -18.61 -15.83
N LEU A 280 9.77 -18.38 -14.51
CA LEU A 280 10.10 -17.07 -13.91
C LEU A 280 11.35 -16.43 -14.54
N ASP A 281 12.46 -17.16 -14.60
CA ASP A 281 13.73 -16.64 -15.14
C ASP A 281 13.66 -16.32 -16.63
N LEU A 282 12.98 -17.17 -17.42
CA LEU A 282 12.80 -16.93 -18.86
C LEU A 282 12.01 -15.64 -19.10
N TYR A 283 10.97 -15.37 -18.30
CA TYR A 283 10.19 -14.14 -18.39
C TYR A 283 11.00 -12.91 -17.98
N SER A 284 11.79 -13.00 -16.90
CA SER A 284 12.69 -11.93 -16.48
C SER A 284 13.73 -11.63 -17.56
N GLN A 285 14.37 -12.65 -18.14
CA GLN A 285 15.36 -12.48 -19.22
C GLN A 285 14.74 -11.87 -20.48
N SER A 286 13.52 -12.26 -20.85
CA SER A 286 12.80 -11.68 -22.00
C SER A 286 12.50 -10.19 -21.78
N THR A 287 11.98 -9.87 -20.60
CA THR A 287 11.64 -8.49 -20.20
C THR A 287 12.91 -7.63 -20.12
N GLU A 288 14.00 -8.18 -19.58
CA GLU A 288 15.32 -7.52 -19.51
C GLU A 288 15.88 -7.21 -20.90
N ARG A 289 15.78 -8.16 -21.86
CA ARG A 289 16.16 -7.90 -23.26
C ARG A 289 15.36 -6.75 -23.87
N ARG A 290 14.06 -6.65 -23.58
CA ARG A 290 13.23 -5.52 -24.03
C ARG A 290 13.65 -4.22 -23.35
N LEU A 291 13.87 -4.21 -22.05
CA LEU A 291 14.32 -3.03 -21.31
C LEU A 291 15.65 -2.51 -21.86
N ARG A 292 16.62 -3.39 -22.13
CA ARG A 292 17.90 -3.00 -22.74
C ARG A 292 17.74 -2.31 -24.09
N ARG A 293 16.82 -2.77 -24.94
CA ARG A 293 16.52 -2.09 -26.22
C ARG A 293 15.94 -0.70 -26.00
N ILE A 294 15.06 -0.55 -25.01
CA ILE A 294 14.46 0.76 -24.65
C ILE A 294 15.54 1.72 -24.12
N LEU A 295 16.46 1.24 -23.30
CA LEU A 295 17.49 2.07 -22.67
C LEU A 295 18.70 2.36 -23.58
N LYS A 296 18.81 1.70 -24.73
CA LYS A 296 19.86 2.02 -25.71
C LYS A 296 19.67 3.46 -26.23
N PRO A 297 20.75 4.25 -26.36
CA PRO A 297 20.68 5.52 -27.06
C PRO A 297 20.31 5.26 -28.52
N LEU A 298 19.38 6.06 -29.06
CA LEU A 298 18.98 5.99 -30.46
C LEU A 298 20.17 6.41 -31.33
N THR A 299 20.86 5.43 -31.91
CA THR A 299 21.74 5.70 -33.06
C THR A 299 20.86 5.78 -34.32
N PRO A 300 21.26 6.58 -35.33
CA PRO A 300 20.49 6.76 -36.56
C PRO A 300 20.08 5.45 -37.26
N ASP A 301 20.86 4.38 -37.09
CA ASP A 301 20.64 3.08 -37.76
C ASP A 301 19.42 2.30 -37.26
N VAL A 302 18.90 2.59 -36.05
CA VAL A 302 17.77 1.82 -35.45
C VAL A 302 16.41 2.27 -36.00
N LEU A 303 16.32 3.46 -36.59
CA LEU A 303 15.07 3.99 -37.14
C LEU A 303 14.56 3.18 -38.35
N ASN A 304 15.40 2.37 -38.99
CA ASN A 304 15.04 1.56 -40.15
C ASN A 304 14.48 0.17 -39.81
N GLU A 305 14.64 -0.34 -38.58
CA GLU A 305 14.16 -1.69 -38.21
C GLU A 305 12.76 -1.69 -37.58
N ASP A 306 12.34 -0.61 -36.92
CA ASP A 306 11.10 -0.60 -36.11
C ASP A 306 9.81 -0.31 -36.92
N PHE A 307 9.89 0.14 -38.16
CA PHE A 307 8.71 0.33 -39.02
C PHE A 307 8.33 -0.90 -39.87
N GLY A 308 9.16 -1.95 -39.87
CA GLY A 308 8.94 -3.16 -40.69
C GLY A 308 7.95 -4.18 -40.12
N ASN A 309 7.55 -4.07 -38.84
CA ASN A 309 6.76 -5.11 -38.16
C ASN A 309 5.39 -4.62 -37.64
N LEU A 310 4.83 -3.58 -38.24
CA LEU A 310 3.42 -3.20 -38.05
C LEU A 310 2.57 -3.69 -39.23
N HIS A 311 2.42 -5.00 -39.36
CA HIS A 311 1.29 -5.58 -40.08
C HIS A 311 0.81 -6.89 -39.42
N LEU A 312 -0.48 -6.84 -39.06
CA LEU A 312 -1.42 -7.88 -38.58
C LEU A 312 -1.40 -8.26 -37.10
#